data_AF-A0A6N9V0G2-F1
#
_entry.id   AF-A0A6N9V0G2-F1
#
_cell.length_a   1.000
_cell.length_b   1.000
_cell.length_c   1.000
_cell.angle_alpha   90.00
_cell.angle_beta   90.00
_cell.angle_gamma   90.00
#
_symmetry.space_group_name_H-M   'P 1'
#
loop_
_entity.id
_entity.type
_entity.pdbx_description
1 polymer ?
#
loop_
_entity_poly.entity_id
_entity_poly.type
_entity_poly.pdbx_seq_one_letter_code
_entity_poly.pdbx_strand_id
1 'polypeptide(L)'
;MLEQALTAVAAAGGLAVVQAAGTDAWTGVRQAVARWFGRGDVERERVELERLDRTAEALAAAEADTAVSLRVRQEAAWQTRIEAVLEQLDDTERQDAADELRALLDQYRAPRGASADHRGVAISGDVNARATRGGIATGVVNGEVRIGPPPTPDPSQG
;
A
#
# COMPACT_ATOMS: atom_id res chain seq x y z
N MET A 1 23.51 1.79 -2.39
CA MET A 1 22.32 2.42 -3.04
C MET A 1 21.49 1.40 -3.82
N LEU A 2 22.09 0.55 -4.67
CA LEU A 2 21.36 -0.45 -5.46
C LEU A 2 20.55 -1.44 -4.59
N GLU A 3 21.15 -2.01 -3.55
CA GLU A 3 20.47 -2.95 -2.64
C GLU A 3 19.24 -2.33 -1.96
N GLN A 4 19.34 -1.09 -1.47
CA GLN A 4 18.19 -0.37 -0.91
C GLN A 4 17.08 -0.14 -1.95
N ALA A 5 17.44 0.12 -3.22
CA ALA A 5 16.46 0.25 -4.29
C ALA A 5 15.81 -1.10 -4.68
N LEU A 6 16.51 -2.22 -4.48
CA LEU A 6 15.97 -3.57 -4.66
C LEU A 6 15.01 -3.95 -3.53
N THR A 7 15.38 -3.67 -2.28
CA THR A 7 14.47 -3.84 -1.13
C THR A 7 13.22 -2.98 -1.29
N ALA A 8 13.36 -1.73 -1.76
CA ALA A 8 12.22 -0.84 -1.97
C ALA A 8 11.25 -1.36 -3.05
N VAL A 9 11.75 -1.90 -4.18
CA VAL A 9 10.86 -2.48 -5.20
C VAL A 9 10.21 -3.78 -4.70
N ALA A 10 10.93 -4.59 -3.91
CA ALA A 10 10.36 -5.80 -3.33
C ALA A 10 9.24 -5.50 -2.32
N ALA A 11 9.45 -4.51 -1.45
CA ALA A 11 8.42 -4.03 -0.53
C ALA A 11 7.19 -3.50 -1.30
N ALA A 12 7.42 -2.69 -2.34
CA ALA A 12 6.35 -2.20 -3.20
C ALA A 12 5.58 -3.32 -3.92
N GLY A 13 6.27 -4.40 -4.31
CA GLY A 13 5.64 -5.59 -4.90
C GLY A 13 4.76 -6.35 -3.91
N GLY A 14 5.24 -6.56 -2.68
CA GLY A 14 4.44 -7.18 -1.62
C GLY A 14 3.17 -6.37 -1.31
N LEU A 15 3.31 -5.04 -1.24
CA LEU A 15 2.18 -4.15 -1.04
C LEU A 15 1.18 -4.23 -2.20
N ALA A 16 1.64 -4.21 -3.45
CA ALA A 16 0.76 -4.25 -4.62
C ALA A 16 -0.07 -5.54 -4.68
N VAL A 17 0.50 -6.69 -4.32
CA VAL A 17 -0.24 -7.96 -4.23
C VAL A 17 -1.40 -7.86 -3.23
N VAL A 18 -1.12 -7.35 -2.01
CA VAL A 18 -2.13 -7.24 -0.95
C VAL A 18 -3.19 -6.17 -1.25
N GLN A 19 -2.81 -5.06 -1.88
CA GLN A 19 -3.74 -4.00 -2.28
C GLN A 19 -4.64 -4.41 -3.43
N ALA A 20 -4.12 -5.16 -4.40
CA ALA A 20 -4.91 -5.65 -5.51
C ALA A 20 -5.84 -6.81 -5.12
N ALA A 21 -5.46 -7.61 -4.12
CA ALA A 21 -6.26 -8.73 -3.65
C ALA A 21 -7.67 -8.29 -3.22
N GLY A 22 -8.70 -8.92 -3.79
CA GLY A 22 -10.10 -8.57 -3.54
C GLY A 22 -10.61 -7.35 -4.30
N THR A 23 -9.81 -6.78 -5.22
CA THR A 23 -10.24 -5.70 -6.13
C THR A 23 -10.41 -6.22 -7.56
N ASP A 24 -11.06 -5.44 -8.42
CA ASP A 24 -11.20 -5.77 -9.85
C ASP A 24 -9.84 -5.84 -10.57
N ALA A 25 -8.82 -5.15 -10.06
CA ALA A 25 -7.46 -5.18 -10.60
C ALA A 25 -6.72 -6.50 -10.31
N TRP A 26 -7.24 -7.35 -9.40
CA TRP A 26 -6.57 -8.57 -8.95
C TRP A 26 -6.18 -9.50 -10.10
N THR A 27 -7.08 -9.70 -11.06
CA THR A 27 -6.83 -10.62 -12.18
C THR A 27 -5.64 -10.20 -13.03
N GLY A 28 -5.45 -8.88 -13.25
CA GLY A 28 -4.30 -8.36 -14.00
C GLY A 28 -3.01 -8.48 -13.19
N VAL A 29 -3.04 -8.03 -11.93
CA VAL A 29 -1.87 -8.05 -11.03
C VAL A 29 -1.37 -9.47 -10.82
N ARG A 30 -2.24 -10.42 -10.49
CA ARG A 30 -1.84 -11.80 -10.22
C ARG A 30 -1.16 -12.46 -11.43
N GLN A 31 -1.67 -12.22 -12.64
CA GLN A 31 -1.08 -12.77 -13.86
C GLN A 31 0.25 -12.11 -14.22
N ALA A 32 0.39 -10.81 -13.98
CA ALA A 32 1.63 -10.09 -14.23
C ALA A 32 2.73 -10.53 -13.24
N VAL A 33 2.40 -10.61 -11.95
CA VAL A 33 3.33 -11.04 -10.91
C VAL A 33 3.72 -12.51 -11.08
N ALA A 34 2.77 -13.41 -11.37
CA ALA A 34 3.08 -14.81 -11.64
C ALA A 34 4.04 -14.98 -12.83
N ARG A 35 3.83 -14.25 -13.93
CA ARG A 35 4.74 -14.24 -15.09
C ARG A 35 6.13 -13.73 -14.73
N TRP A 36 6.19 -12.66 -13.94
CA TRP A 36 7.45 -12.10 -13.45
C TRP A 36 8.25 -13.11 -12.63
N PHE A 37 7.58 -13.85 -11.72
CA PHE A 37 8.21 -14.95 -10.98
C PHE A 37 8.59 -16.13 -11.88
N GLY A 38 7.74 -16.45 -12.86
CA GLY A 38 7.95 -17.55 -13.80
C GLY A 38 9.18 -17.37 -14.67
N ARG A 39 9.53 -16.11 -15.04
CA ARG A 39 10.67 -15.80 -15.92
C ARG A 39 10.68 -16.64 -17.20
N GLY A 40 9.49 -16.94 -17.74
CA GLY A 40 9.29 -17.77 -18.93
C GLY A 40 9.09 -19.27 -18.66
N ASP A 41 9.22 -19.73 -17.42
CA ASP A 41 8.88 -21.10 -17.00
C ASP A 41 7.40 -21.19 -16.60
N VAL A 42 6.64 -21.94 -17.40
CA VAL A 42 5.17 -22.11 -17.24
C VAL A 42 4.81 -22.86 -15.96
N GLU A 43 5.62 -23.83 -15.55
CA GLU A 43 5.35 -24.59 -14.31
C GLU A 43 5.61 -23.70 -13.09
N ARG A 44 6.69 -22.92 -13.13
CA ARG A 44 6.97 -21.94 -12.07
C ARG A 44 5.90 -20.85 -12.00
N GLU A 45 5.47 -20.32 -13.14
CA GLU A 45 4.37 -19.36 -13.22
C GLU A 45 3.10 -19.91 -12.57
N ARG A 46 2.72 -21.15 -12.90
CA ARG A 46 1.54 -21.80 -12.34
C ARG A 46 1.62 -21.95 -10.83
N VAL A 47 2.77 -22.37 -10.29
CA VAL A 47 2.97 -22.52 -8.84
C VAL A 47 2.79 -21.20 -8.11
N GLU A 48 3.32 -20.10 -8.67
CA GLU A 48 3.18 -18.79 -8.05
C GLU A 48 1.77 -18.21 -8.22
N LEU A 49 1.09 -18.51 -9.32
CA LEU A 49 -0.33 -18.16 -9.50
C LEU A 49 -1.21 -18.83 -8.43
N GLU A 50 -1.03 -20.13 -8.20
CA GLU A 50 -1.76 -20.87 -7.15
C GLU A 50 -1.45 -20.34 -5.74
N ARG A 51 -0.24 -19.80 -5.52
CA ARG A 51 0.12 -19.14 -4.26
C ARG A 51 -0.56 -17.78 -4.11
N LEU A 52 -0.56 -16.97 -5.17
CA LEU A 52 -1.25 -15.67 -5.22
C LEU A 52 -2.74 -15.83 -4.94
N ASP A 53 -3.38 -16.82 -5.57
CA ASP A 53 -4.81 -17.11 -5.37
C ASP A 53 -5.12 -17.47 -3.91
N ARG A 54 -4.30 -18.31 -3.28
CA ARG A 54 -4.43 -18.60 -1.83
C ARG A 54 -4.24 -17.38 -0.94
N THR A 55 -3.34 -16.46 -1.29
CA THR A 55 -3.21 -15.19 -0.56
C THR A 55 -4.49 -14.37 -0.67
N ALA A 56 -5.07 -14.25 -1.87
CA ALA A 56 -6.31 -13.50 -2.06
C ALA A 56 -7.49 -14.12 -1.32
N GLU A 57 -7.64 -15.44 -1.36
CA GLU A 57 -8.66 -16.17 -0.60
C GLU A 57 -8.52 -15.95 0.91
N ALA A 58 -7.30 -16.04 1.44
CA ALA A 58 -7.05 -15.81 2.86
C ALA A 58 -7.38 -14.37 3.28
N LEU A 59 -7.05 -13.39 2.42
CA LEU A 59 -7.37 -11.98 2.67
C LEU A 59 -8.86 -11.69 2.59
N ALA A 60 -9.59 -12.37 1.69
CA ALA A 60 -11.04 -12.24 1.56
C ALA A 60 -11.80 -12.89 2.73
N ALA A 61 -11.25 -13.97 3.30
CA ALA A 61 -11.85 -14.68 4.43
C ALA A 61 -11.52 -14.05 5.79
N ALA A 62 -10.64 -13.06 5.84
CA ALA A 62 -10.19 -12.47 7.10
C ALA A 62 -11.27 -11.64 7.79
N GLU A 63 -11.47 -11.88 9.08
CA GLU A 63 -12.33 -11.05 9.92
C GLU A 63 -11.71 -9.68 10.17
N ALA A 64 -12.53 -8.65 10.40
CA ALA A 64 -12.08 -7.26 10.55
C ALA A 64 -10.95 -7.09 11.59
N ASP A 65 -11.02 -7.81 12.71
CA ASP A 65 -10.04 -7.74 13.79
C ASP A 65 -8.68 -8.36 13.42
N THR A 66 -8.65 -9.28 12.44
CA THR A 66 -7.43 -9.96 11.98
C THR A 66 -6.94 -9.48 10.63
N ALA A 67 -7.78 -8.81 9.84
CA ALA A 67 -7.52 -8.40 8.46
C ALA A 67 -6.26 -7.54 8.33
N VAL A 68 -6.07 -6.56 9.21
CA VAL A 68 -4.88 -5.68 9.18
C VAL A 68 -3.60 -6.47 9.45
N SER A 69 -3.62 -7.32 10.49
CA SER A 69 -2.46 -8.14 10.85
C SER A 69 -2.13 -9.16 9.75
N LEU A 70 -3.14 -9.76 9.12
CA LEU A 70 -2.95 -10.69 8.01
C LEU A 70 -2.37 -9.98 6.79
N ARG A 71 -2.86 -8.79 6.44
CA ARG A 71 -2.33 -7.97 5.34
C ARG A 71 -0.83 -7.70 5.50
N VAL A 72 -0.40 -7.23 6.68
CA VAL A 72 1.02 -6.97 6.97
C VAL A 72 1.87 -8.24 6.83
N ARG A 73 1.37 -9.39 7.33
CA ARG A 73 2.09 -10.66 7.19
C ARG A 73 2.21 -11.11 5.74
N GLN A 74 1.15 -10.97 4.95
CA GLN A 74 1.17 -11.33 3.54
C GLN A 74 2.07 -10.40 2.73
N GLU A 75 2.04 -9.10 3.01
CA GLU A 75 2.93 -8.10 2.39
C GLU A 75 4.40 -8.47 2.62
N ALA A 76 4.80 -8.70 3.88
CA ALA A 76 6.17 -9.12 4.21
C ALA A 76 6.54 -10.46 3.56
N ALA A 77 5.61 -11.42 3.54
CA ALA A 77 5.84 -12.73 2.93
C ALA A 77 6.05 -12.66 1.41
N TRP A 78 5.39 -11.72 0.73
CA TRP A 78 5.59 -11.47 -0.70
C TRP A 78 6.86 -10.65 -0.96
N GLN A 79 7.17 -9.65 -0.14
CA GLN A 79 8.44 -8.93 -0.19
C GLN A 79 9.62 -9.90 -0.11
N THR A 80 9.67 -10.77 0.90
CA THR A 80 10.77 -11.73 1.07
C THR A 80 10.90 -12.69 -0.11
N ARG A 81 9.79 -13.04 -0.78
CA ARG A 81 9.83 -13.88 -2.00
C ARG A 81 10.45 -13.14 -3.18
N ILE A 82 10.10 -11.88 -3.35
CA ILE A 82 10.67 -11.03 -4.41
C ILE A 82 12.16 -10.84 -4.15
N GLU A 83 12.55 -10.54 -2.91
CA GLU A 83 13.96 -10.45 -2.50
C GLU A 83 14.72 -11.74 -2.82
N ALA A 84 14.16 -12.90 -2.43
CA ALA A 84 14.78 -14.19 -2.70
C ALA A 84 15.00 -14.44 -4.20
N VAL A 85 14.07 -14.04 -5.08
CA VAL A 85 14.28 -14.13 -6.53
C VAL A 85 15.42 -13.23 -6.97
N LEU A 86 15.39 -11.95 -6.56
CA LEU A 86 16.42 -10.97 -6.95
C LEU A 86 17.82 -11.38 -6.48
N GLU A 87 17.94 -11.99 -5.30
CA GLU A 87 19.21 -12.47 -4.74
C GLU A 87 19.82 -13.65 -5.50
N GLN A 88 19.00 -14.49 -6.15
CA GLN A 88 19.48 -15.63 -6.94
C GLN A 88 19.93 -15.25 -8.36
N LEU A 89 19.59 -14.05 -8.82
CA LEU A 89 19.97 -13.55 -10.14
C LEU A 89 21.35 -12.90 -10.13
N ASP A 90 22.03 -12.95 -11.27
CA ASP A 90 23.25 -12.16 -11.48
C ASP A 90 22.94 -10.66 -11.50
N ASP A 91 23.97 -9.81 -11.45
CA ASP A 91 23.78 -8.36 -11.32
C ASP A 91 22.97 -7.75 -12.48
N THR A 92 23.13 -8.25 -13.71
CA THR A 92 22.42 -7.71 -14.88
C THR A 92 20.98 -8.18 -14.87
N GLU A 93 20.76 -9.48 -14.71
CA GLU A 93 19.42 -10.08 -14.65
C GLU A 93 18.60 -9.52 -13.47
N ARG A 94 19.25 -9.25 -12.35
CA ARG A 94 18.65 -8.65 -11.16
C ARG A 94 18.16 -7.23 -11.43
N GLN A 95 18.93 -6.43 -12.15
CA GLN A 95 18.53 -5.09 -12.54
C GLN A 95 17.34 -5.12 -13.49
N ASP A 96 17.41 -5.97 -14.53
CA ASP A 96 16.33 -6.15 -15.50
C ASP A 96 15.05 -6.63 -14.80
N ALA A 97 15.14 -7.62 -13.92
CA ALA A 97 13.99 -8.11 -13.15
C ALA A 97 13.40 -7.03 -12.23
N ALA A 98 14.24 -6.21 -11.60
CA ALA A 98 13.77 -5.10 -10.78
C ALA A 98 13.06 -4.02 -11.61
N ASP A 99 13.56 -3.71 -12.80
CA ASP A 99 12.94 -2.75 -13.71
C ASP A 99 11.62 -3.27 -14.31
N GLU A 100 11.58 -4.54 -14.69
CA GLU A 100 10.33 -5.21 -15.07
C GLU A 100 9.30 -5.11 -13.95
N LEU A 101 9.69 -5.41 -12.70
CA LEU A 101 8.78 -5.32 -11.56
C LEU A 101 8.30 -3.88 -11.36
N ARG A 102 9.17 -2.87 -11.43
CA ARG A 102 8.76 -1.46 -11.34
C ARG A 102 7.73 -1.11 -12.43
N ALA A 103 7.97 -1.50 -13.67
CA ALA A 103 7.06 -1.24 -14.78
C ALA A 103 5.69 -1.89 -14.56
N LEU A 104 5.66 -3.13 -14.04
CA LEU A 104 4.41 -3.80 -13.64
C LEU A 104 3.69 -3.02 -12.54
N LEU A 105 4.41 -2.59 -11.50
CA LEU A 105 3.82 -1.85 -10.39
C LEU A 105 3.25 -0.51 -10.83
N ASP A 106 3.91 0.19 -11.75
CA ASP A 106 3.40 1.46 -12.30
C ASP A 106 2.19 1.25 -13.21
N GLN A 107 2.10 0.13 -13.94
CA GLN A 107 0.93 -0.22 -14.76
C GLN A 107 -0.33 -0.43 -13.90
N TYR A 108 -0.20 -1.13 -12.77
CA TYR A 108 -1.33 -1.46 -11.89
C TYR A 108 -1.49 -0.47 -10.73
N ARG A 109 -0.69 0.59 -10.72
CA ARG A 109 -0.90 1.70 -9.81
C ARG A 109 -2.25 2.32 -10.15
N ALA A 110 -3.25 2.10 -9.29
CA ALA A 110 -4.48 2.86 -9.34
C ALA A 110 -4.10 4.35 -9.42
N PRO A 111 -4.75 5.16 -10.29
CA PRO A 111 -4.50 6.60 -10.34
C PRO A 111 -4.64 7.11 -8.91
N ARG A 112 -3.52 7.55 -8.33
CA ARG A 112 -3.35 7.67 -6.87
C ARG A 112 -4.59 8.33 -6.26
N GLY A 113 -5.38 7.52 -5.54
CA GLY A 113 -6.39 8.01 -4.63
C GLY A 113 -5.67 8.88 -3.60
N ALA A 114 -5.97 10.17 -3.68
CA ALA A 114 -5.49 11.25 -2.84
C ALA A 114 -3.94 11.38 -2.76
N SER A 115 -3.43 12.45 -3.38
CA SER A 115 -2.10 13.01 -3.09
C SER A 115 -2.33 14.34 -2.39
N ALA A 116 -1.70 14.53 -1.24
CA ALA A 116 -1.63 15.82 -0.59
C ALA A 116 -0.22 16.40 -0.79
N ASP A 117 -0.16 17.67 -1.14
CA ASP A 117 1.07 18.46 -1.08
C ASP A 117 1.46 18.74 0.39
N HIS A 118 2.56 19.46 0.64
CA HIS A 118 3.19 19.77 1.94
C HIS A 118 2.27 20.35 3.05
N ARG A 119 0.98 20.54 2.80
CA ARG A 119 0.01 21.13 3.73
C ARG A 119 -1.36 20.44 3.75
N GLY A 120 -1.49 19.23 3.19
CA GLY A 120 -2.77 18.55 3.04
C GLY A 120 -2.81 17.17 3.70
N VAL A 121 -4.02 16.64 3.87
CA VAL A 121 -4.27 15.24 4.17
C VAL A 121 -5.06 14.65 3.02
N ALA A 122 -4.58 13.51 2.55
CA ALA A 122 -5.12 12.77 1.44
C ALA A 122 -5.48 11.37 1.95
N ILE A 123 -6.76 11.04 1.95
CA ILE A 123 -7.23 9.74 2.45
C ILE A 123 -7.94 9.03 1.30
N SER A 124 -7.45 7.83 1.00
CA SER A 124 -8.10 6.90 0.08
C SER A 124 -8.79 5.83 0.92
N GLY A 125 -10.11 5.99 1.13
CA GLY A 125 -10.94 5.12 1.98
C GLY A 125 -11.95 5.90 2.81
N ASP A 126 -12.79 5.20 3.57
CA ASP A 126 -13.80 5.82 4.43
C ASP A 126 -13.20 6.40 5.72
N VAL A 127 -13.60 7.63 6.07
CA VAL A 127 -13.17 8.33 7.29
C VAL A 127 -14.39 8.62 8.17
N ASN A 128 -14.42 8.05 9.37
CA ASN A 128 -15.44 8.37 10.37
C ASN A 128 -14.85 9.29 11.45
N ALA A 129 -14.99 10.59 11.27
CA ALA A 129 -14.57 11.60 12.25
C ALA A 129 -15.77 12.00 13.13
N ARG A 130 -15.72 11.70 14.43
CA ARG A 130 -16.73 12.13 15.41
C ARG A 130 -16.08 12.97 16.51
N ALA A 131 -16.62 14.16 16.73
CA ALA A 131 -16.35 14.95 17.92
C ALA A 131 -17.54 14.87 18.88
N THR A 132 -17.28 14.68 20.18
CA THR A 132 -18.31 14.75 21.23
C THR A 132 -17.93 15.79 22.28
N ARG A 133 -18.94 16.38 22.95
CA ARG A 133 -18.82 17.32 24.09
C ARG A 133 -17.72 18.39 23.92
N GLY A 134 -17.98 19.39 23.08
CA GLY A 134 -17.09 20.56 22.92
C GLY A 134 -15.78 20.29 22.17
N GLY A 135 -15.61 19.11 21.56
CA GLY A 135 -14.42 18.76 20.79
C GLY A 135 -14.49 19.15 19.31
N ILE A 136 -13.34 19.04 18.62
CA ILE A 136 -13.19 19.20 17.18
C ILE A 136 -12.57 17.93 16.61
N ALA A 137 -13.08 17.47 15.46
CA ALA A 137 -12.45 16.42 14.66
C ALA A 137 -12.12 17.02 13.29
N THR A 138 -10.83 17.12 12.95
CA THR A 138 -10.35 17.83 11.76
C THR A 138 -9.22 17.06 11.09
N GLY A 139 -9.17 17.13 9.76
CA GLY A 139 -8.14 16.50 8.93
C GLY A 139 -6.91 17.37 8.66
N VAL A 140 -7.04 18.70 8.57
CA VAL A 140 -5.90 19.62 8.40
C VAL A 140 -6.20 20.93 9.15
N VAL A 141 -5.22 21.43 9.91
CA VAL A 141 -5.30 22.74 10.57
C VAL A 141 -4.08 23.57 10.17
N ASN A 142 -4.32 24.68 9.49
CA ASN A 142 -3.29 25.67 9.15
C ASN A 142 -3.51 26.94 9.98
N GLY A 143 -3.24 26.88 11.29
CA GLY A 143 -3.46 27.99 12.23
C GLY A 143 -3.78 27.54 13.64
N GLU A 144 -4.07 28.48 14.54
CA GLU A 144 -4.44 28.18 15.92
C GLU A 144 -5.95 27.87 16.04
N VAL A 145 -6.28 26.81 16.77
CA VAL A 145 -7.67 26.45 17.10
C VAL A 145 -7.89 26.73 18.59
N ARG A 146 -8.71 27.73 18.90
CA ARG A 146 -9.11 28.06 20.27
C ARG A 146 -10.51 27.56 20.55
N ILE A 147 -10.64 26.65 21.51
CA ILE A 147 -11.92 26.21 22.06
C ILE A 147 -12.02 26.80 23.47
N GLY A 148 -12.80 27.86 23.60
CA GLY A 148 -13.01 28.55 24.88
C GLY A 148 -14.16 29.55 24.74
N PRO A 149 -14.70 30.06 25.87
CA PRO A 149 -15.71 31.11 25.83
C PRO A 149 -15.13 32.38 25.15
N PRO A 150 -15.97 33.19 24.47
CA PRO A 150 -15.51 34.39 23.79
C PRO A 150 -14.82 35.36 24.77
N PRO A 151 -13.81 36.12 24.34
CA PRO A 151 -13.19 37.13 25.18
C PRO A 151 -14.25 38.13 25.62
N THR A 152 -14.35 38.37 26.92
CA THR A 152 -15.24 39.40 27.47
C THR A 152 -14.80 40.77 26.95
N PRO A 153 -15.73 41.60 26.44
CA PRO A 153 -15.39 42.95 26.00
C PRO A 153 -14.73 43.75 27.12
N ASP A 154 -13.70 44.52 26.77
CA ASP A 154 -13.02 45.42 27.70
C ASP A 154 -14.00 46.55 28.11
N PRO A 155 -14.35 46.68 29.40
CA PRO A 155 -15.26 47.71 29.88
C PRO A 155 -14.71 49.13 29.77
N SER A 156 -13.45 49.33 29.35
CA SER A 156 -12.84 50.66 29.16
C SER A 156 -13.15 51.35 27.83
N GLN A 157 -14.00 50.78 26.98
CA GLN A 157 -14.41 51.36 25.68
C GLN A 157 -15.84 51.96 25.69
N GLY A 158 -16.36 52.33 26.87
CA GLY A 158 -17.69 52.92 27.05
C GLY A 158 -17.67 54.40 27.38
#